data_AF-A0AAJ2MQ30-F1
#
_entry.id   AF-A0AAJ2MQ30-F1
#
_cell.length_a   1.000
_cell.length_b   1.000
_cell.length_c   1.000
_cell.angle_alpha   90.00
_cell.angle_beta   90.00
_cell.angle_gamma   90.00
#
_symmetry.space_group_name_H-M   'P 1'
#
loop_
_entity.id
_entity.type
_entity.pdbx_description
1 polymer ?
#
loop_
_entity_poly.entity_id
_entity_poly.type
_entity_poly.pdbx_seq_one_letter_code
_entity_poly.pdbx_strand_id
1 'polypeptide(L)'
;MIKLKLIGMATLLCLSTTATASQISACNQDANSKTCQSYLEGIVDGALMFKSDSLGARLETNGYESRALKYRGGKRFQEANRTYCAERIPERHVLVSGVTEAVSLGNATDLEQLQGIVTNLLDCQRLQ
;
A
#
# COMPACT_ATOMS: atom_id res chain seq x y z
N MET A 1 -16.75 -59.54 -16.18
CA MET A 1 -16.44 -58.39 -17.06
C MET A 1 -17.40 -57.25 -16.75
N ILE A 2 -17.21 -56.58 -15.61
CA ILE A 2 -18.02 -55.43 -15.17
C ILE A 2 -17.22 -54.18 -15.55
N LYS A 3 -17.74 -53.47 -16.56
CA LYS A 3 -17.06 -52.42 -17.29
C LYS A 3 -16.86 -51.17 -16.43
N LEU A 4 -15.63 -50.99 -15.94
CA LEU A 4 -14.71 -49.84 -16.06
C LEU A 4 -15.23 -48.50 -16.64
N LYS A 5 -16.46 -48.05 -16.36
CA LYS A 5 -17.03 -46.83 -16.98
C LYS A 5 -17.52 -45.74 -16.03
N LEU A 6 -17.29 -45.86 -14.72
CA LEU A 6 -17.77 -44.85 -13.75
C LEU A 6 -16.68 -44.13 -12.95
N ILE A 7 -15.40 -44.32 -13.31
CA ILE A 7 -14.27 -43.62 -12.67
C ILE A 7 -13.61 -42.74 -13.72
N GLY A 8 -14.29 -41.67 -14.14
CA GLY A 8 -13.75 -40.81 -15.21
C GLY A 8 -14.28 -39.38 -15.24
N MET A 9 -15.01 -38.94 -14.21
CA MET A 9 -15.67 -37.63 -14.22
C MET A 9 -15.58 -36.89 -12.88
N ALA A 10 -14.53 -37.14 -12.08
CA ALA A 10 -14.36 -36.50 -10.77
C ALA A 10 -12.99 -35.82 -10.57
N THR A 11 -12.11 -35.81 -11.57
CA THR A 11 -10.71 -35.37 -11.43
C THR A 11 -10.35 -34.12 -12.23
N LEU A 12 -11.34 -33.30 -12.66
CA LEU A 12 -11.06 -32.10 -13.48
C LEU A 12 -11.20 -30.74 -12.77
N LEU A 13 -11.40 -30.69 -11.44
CA LEU A 13 -11.63 -29.43 -10.71
C LEU A 13 -10.48 -28.95 -9.79
N CYS A 14 -9.32 -29.61 -9.77
CA CYS A 14 -8.25 -29.29 -8.83
C CYS A 14 -7.07 -28.49 -9.41
N LEU A 15 -7.18 -27.89 -10.60
CA LEU A 15 -6.13 -27.04 -11.17
C LEU A 15 -6.59 -25.59 -11.36
N SER A 16 -7.17 -25.00 -10.32
CA SER A 16 -7.01 -23.54 -10.15
C SER A 16 -5.62 -23.32 -9.55
N THR A 17 -4.60 -23.35 -10.40
CA THR A 17 -3.30 -22.79 -10.03
C THR A 17 -3.55 -21.35 -9.60
N THR A 18 -3.47 -21.11 -8.30
CA THR A 18 -3.32 -19.77 -7.76
C THR A 18 -1.95 -19.28 -8.22
N ALA A 19 -1.88 -18.81 -9.47
CA ALA A 19 -0.74 -18.08 -9.98
C ALA A 19 -0.70 -16.75 -9.24
N THR A 20 -0.16 -16.79 -8.02
CA THR A 20 0.32 -15.61 -7.30
C THR A 20 1.62 -15.18 -7.99
N ALA A 21 1.55 -14.84 -9.28
CA ALA A 21 2.59 -14.03 -9.86
C ALA A 21 2.52 -12.69 -9.12
N SER A 22 3.58 -12.36 -8.38
CA SER A 22 3.69 -11.03 -7.78
C SER A 22 3.54 -10.04 -8.93
N GLN A 23 2.44 -9.27 -8.96
CA GLN A 23 2.13 -8.39 -10.10
C GLN A 23 3.23 -7.32 -10.30
N ILE A 24 4.05 -7.09 -9.27
CA ILE A 24 5.27 -6.29 -9.34
C ILE A 24 6.32 -6.84 -10.33
N SER A 25 6.31 -8.15 -10.63
CA SER A 25 7.20 -8.73 -11.65
C SER A 25 6.89 -8.22 -13.07
N ALA A 26 5.64 -7.81 -13.33
CA ALA A 26 5.30 -7.12 -14.58
C ALA A 26 5.89 -5.70 -14.62
N CYS A 27 5.97 -5.04 -13.46
CA CYS A 27 6.62 -3.74 -13.32
C CYS A 27 8.15 -3.80 -13.48
N ASN A 28 8.77 -4.92 -13.12
CA ASN A 28 10.21 -5.14 -13.35
C ASN A 28 10.58 -5.24 -14.84
N GLN A 29 9.62 -5.57 -15.71
CA GLN A 29 9.86 -5.62 -17.16
C GLN A 29 9.69 -4.24 -17.79
N ASP A 30 8.58 -3.58 -17.50
CA ASP A 30 8.28 -2.23 -17.97
C ASP A 30 7.31 -1.53 -17.01
N ALA A 31 7.84 -0.52 -16.31
CA ALA A 31 7.09 0.30 -15.36
C ALA A 31 5.99 1.13 -16.04
N ASN A 32 6.12 1.42 -17.34
CA ASN A 32 5.12 2.17 -18.11
C ASN A 32 4.10 1.27 -18.82
N SER A 33 4.25 -0.05 -18.72
CA SER A 33 3.30 -0.99 -19.29
C SER A 33 1.91 -0.78 -18.68
N LYS A 34 0.86 -0.96 -19.49
CA LYS A 34 -0.52 -0.82 -19.01
C LYS A 34 -0.81 -1.71 -17.80
N THR A 35 -0.24 -2.91 -17.78
CA THR A 35 -0.38 -3.86 -16.66
C THR A 35 0.26 -3.33 -15.38
N CYS A 36 1.49 -2.80 -15.45
CA CYS A 36 2.14 -2.21 -14.29
C CYS A 36 1.39 -0.96 -13.80
N GLN A 37 1.01 -0.06 -14.72
CA GLN A 37 0.27 1.15 -14.38
C GLN A 37 -1.04 0.84 -13.65
N SER A 38 -1.85 -0.10 -14.15
CA SER A 38 -3.08 -0.52 -13.46
C SER A 38 -2.82 -1.13 -12.08
N TYR A 39 -1.69 -1.82 -11.90
CA TYR A 39 -1.30 -2.37 -10.60
C TYR A 39 -0.89 -1.26 -9.61
N LEU A 40 -0.02 -0.33 -10.02
CA LEU A 40 0.42 0.79 -9.18
C LEU A 40 -0.75 1.71 -8.81
N GLU A 41 -1.64 1.95 -9.76
CA GLU A 41 -2.90 2.64 -9.53
C GLU A 41 -3.75 1.99 -8.44
N GLY A 42 -3.95 0.67 -8.51
CA GLY A 42 -4.69 -0.07 -7.48
C GLY A 42 -4.05 0.00 -6.09
N ILE A 43 -2.71 0.01 -6.03
CA ILE A 43 -1.98 0.20 -4.76
C ILE A 43 -2.17 1.60 -4.21
N VAL A 44 -2.02 2.64 -5.05
CA VAL A 44 -2.23 4.03 -4.64
C VAL A 44 -3.66 4.25 -4.19
N ASP A 45 -4.65 3.69 -4.91
CA ASP A 45 -6.06 3.79 -4.55
C ASP A 45 -6.36 3.10 -3.22
N GLY A 46 -5.82 1.91 -2.99
CA GLY A 46 -5.91 1.23 -1.70
C GLY A 46 -5.30 2.06 -0.57
N ALA A 47 -4.12 2.65 -0.80
CA ALA A 47 -3.47 3.48 0.19
C ALA A 47 -4.26 4.75 0.51
N LEU A 48 -4.81 5.43 -0.51
CA LEU A 48 -5.66 6.61 -0.32
C LEU A 48 -6.94 6.27 0.44
N MET A 49 -7.54 5.10 0.18
CA MET A 49 -8.75 4.65 0.87
C MET A 49 -8.55 4.52 2.39
N PHE A 50 -7.42 3.95 2.82
CA PHE A 50 -7.12 3.74 4.25
C PHE A 50 -6.33 4.89 4.89
N LYS A 51 -5.90 5.89 4.12
CA LYS A 51 -5.07 6.98 4.63
C LYS A 51 -5.75 7.81 5.70
N SER A 52 -7.06 8.04 5.60
CA SER A 52 -7.77 8.87 6.59
C SER A 52 -7.68 8.31 8.02
N ASP A 53 -7.48 6.99 8.17
CA ASP A 53 -7.30 6.31 9.45
C ASP A 53 -5.86 6.45 9.99
N SER A 54 -4.88 6.70 9.12
CA SER A 54 -3.47 6.89 9.48
C SER A 54 -3.07 8.36 9.67
N LEU A 55 -3.84 9.31 9.14
CA LEU A 55 -3.60 10.75 9.32
C LEU A 55 -3.83 11.20 10.77
N GLY A 56 -2.76 11.58 11.44
CA GLY A 56 -2.80 11.92 12.87
C GLY A 56 -2.74 10.69 13.78
N ALA A 57 -2.25 9.56 13.26
CA ALA A 57 -1.87 8.41 14.06
C ALA A 57 -1.04 8.85 15.27
N ARG A 58 -1.35 8.21 16.39
CA ARG A 58 -0.91 8.64 17.71
C ARG A 58 0.62 8.59 17.80
N LEU A 59 1.23 9.70 18.22
CA LEU A 59 2.65 9.70 18.59
C LEU A 59 2.90 8.58 19.60
N GLU A 60 3.84 7.69 19.28
CA GLU A 60 4.31 6.66 20.21
C GLU A 60 5.06 7.33 21.35
N THR A 61 4.40 7.44 22.51
CA THR A 61 4.93 8.13 23.69
C THR A 61 5.46 7.10 24.68
N ASN A 62 6.72 6.72 24.51
CA ASN A 62 7.38 5.69 25.32
C ASN A 62 7.91 6.26 26.66
N GLY A 63 8.07 7.58 26.76
CA GLY A 63 8.61 8.29 27.94
C GLY A 63 7.56 9.03 28.79
N TYR A 64 7.90 9.34 30.04
CA TYR A 64 7.00 9.98 31.01
C TYR A 64 6.58 11.40 30.57
N GLU A 65 7.54 12.17 30.04
CA GLU A 65 7.38 13.53 29.52
C GLU A 65 6.49 13.54 28.27
N SER A 66 6.71 12.58 27.37
CA SER A 66 5.91 12.41 26.14
C SER A 66 4.45 12.03 26.46
N ARG A 67 4.21 11.22 27.50
CA ARG A 67 2.86 10.96 28.01
C ARG A 67 2.22 12.19 28.64
N ALA A 68 2.97 12.99 29.41
CA ALA A 68 2.45 14.22 30.00
C ALA A 68 2.02 15.23 28.92
N LEU A 69 2.81 15.38 27.86
CA LEU A 69 2.48 16.21 26.70
C LEU A 69 1.25 15.69 25.94
N LYS A 70 1.11 14.36 25.80
CA LYS A 70 -0.08 13.73 25.23
C LYS A 70 -1.37 14.14 25.97
N TYR A 71 -1.35 14.24 27.30
CA TYR A 71 -2.56 14.55 28.08
C TYR A 71 -2.91 16.05 28.15
N ARG A 72 -1.95 16.97 27.95
CA ARG A 72 -2.20 18.43 28.03
C ARG A 72 -2.26 19.15 26.68
N GLY A 73 -1.49 18.69 25.70
CA GLY A 73 -1.47 19.28 24.34
C GLY A 73 -1.80 18.28 23.24
N GLY A 74 -1.68 16.98 23.50
CA GLY A 74 -1.68 15.94 22.47
C GLY A 74 -2.88 15.94 21.54
N LYS A 75 -4.11 16.15 22.04
CA LYS A 75 -5.31 16.18 21.18
C LYS A 75 -5.30 17.34 20.17
N ARG A 76 -4.91 18.54 20.60
CA ARG A 76 -4.86 19.73 19.71
C ARG A 76 -3.72 19.63 18.72
N PHE A 77 -2.58 19.07 19.12
CA PHE A 77 -1.48 18.78 18.20
C PHE A 77 -1.86 17.70 17.17
N GLN A 78 -2.55 16.64 17.60
CA GLN A 78 -3.06 15.59 16.72
C GLN A 78 -4.07 16.15 15.70
N GLU A 79 -5.03 16.95 16.18
CA GLU A 79 -6.04 17.58 15.32
C GLU A 79 -5.40 18.58 14.36
N ALA A 80 -4.46 19.41 14.82
CA ALA A 80 -3.71 20.31 13.97
C ALA A 80 -2.86 19.56 12.93
N ASN A 81 -2.25 18.42 13.29
CA ASN A 81 -1.48 17.61 12.35
C ASN A 81 -2.40 16.90 11.34
N ARG A 82 -3.56 16.39 11.78
CA ARG A 82 -4.58 15.79 10.90
C ARG A 82 -5.08 16.81 9.89
N THR A 83 -5.43 18.02 10.33
CA THR A 83 -5.85 19.11 9.45
C THR A 83 -4.73 19.53 8.50
N TYR A 84 -3.51 19.70 9.01
CA TYR A 84 -2.33 20.04 8.20
C TYR A 84 -2.08 19.02 7.09
N CYS A 85 -2.19 17.74 7.42
CA CYS A 85 -2.02 16.62 6.51
C CYS A 85 -3.14 16.50 5.48
N ALA A 86 -4.40 16.71 5.88
CA ALA A 86 -5.56 16.52 5.01
C ALA A 86 -5.49 17.40 3.75
N GLU A 87 -4.95 18.62 3.88
CA GLU A 87 -4.81 19.57 2.77
C GLU A 87 -3.56 19.32 1.90
N ARG A 88 -2.65 18.44 2.32
CA ARG A 88 -1.31 18.28 1.72
C ARG A 88 -1.08 16.87 1.15
N ILE A 89 -2.12 16.06 1.07
CA ILE A 89 -2.05 14.78 0.37
C ILE A 89 -1.86 15.06 -1.11
N PRO A 90 -0.80 14.56 -1.76
CA PRO A 90 -0.63 14.73 -3.19
C PRO A 90 -1.78 14.11 -3.96
N GLU A 91 -2.13 14.68 -5.11
CA GLU A 91 -3.16 14.11 -5.97
C GLU A 91 -2.78 12.70 -6.44
N ARG A 92 -3.80 11.87 -6.71
CA ARG A 92 -3.62 10.48 -7.15
C ARG A 92 -2.60 10.32 -8.28
N HIS A 93 -2.67 11.17 -9.30
CA HIS A 93 -1.78 11.09 -10.46
C HIS A 93 -0.31 11.38 -10.10
N VAL A 94 -0.07 12.31 -9.16
CA VAL A 94 1.27 12.62 -8.65
C VAL A 94 1.85 11.43 -7.89
N LEU A 95 1.02 10.78 -7.08
CA LEU A 95 1.40 9.57 -6.34
C LEU A 95 1.75 8.42 -7.29
N VAL A 96 0.90 8.14 -8.29
CA VAL A 96 1.17 7.11 -9.29
C VAL A 96 2.47 7.41 -10.05
N SER A 97 2.72 8.66 -10.41
CA SER A 97 3.97 9.07 -11.07
C SER A 97 5.19 8.83 -10.18
N GLY A 98 5.16 9.26 -8.91
CA GLY A 98 6.28 9.07 -7.99
C GLY A 98 6.55 7.59 -7.68
N VAL A 99 5.49 6.78 -7.56
CA VAL A 99 5.62 5.33 -7.39
C VAL A 99 6.19 4.68 -8.66
N THR A 100 5.73 5.10 -9.84
CA THR A 100 6.26 4.62 -11.13
C THR A 100 7.75 4.94 -11.28
N GLU A 101 8.16 6.14 -10.88
CA GLU A 101 9.57 6.55 -10.86
C GLU A 101 10.39 5.65 -9.93
N ALA A 102 9.93 5.42 -8.69
CA ALA A 102 10.63 4.57 -7.74
C ALA A 102 10.78 3.12 -8.24
N VAL A 103 9.75 2.57 -8.88
CA VAL A 103 9.78 1.27 -9.55
C VAL A 103 10.79 1.28 -10.71
N SER A 104 10.78 2.32 -11.54
CA SER A 104 11.68 2.46 -12.70
C SER A 104 13.15 2.54 -12.28
N LEU A 105 13.43 3.09 -11.10
CA LEU A 105 14.77 3.16 -10.50
C LEU A 105 15.19 1.85 -9.81
N GLY A 106 14.30 0.85 -9.75
CA GLY A 106 14.57 -0.42 -9.07
C GLY A 106 14.48 -0.36 -7.54
N ASN A 107 13.88 0.70 -6.98
CA ASN A 107 13.74 0.88 -5.53
C ASN A 107 12.56 0.09 -4.93
N ALA A 108 11.68 -0.47 -5.77
CA ALA A 108 10.53 -1.29 -5.36
C ALA A 108 10.63 -2.68 -6.02
N THR A 109 11.39 -3.57 -5.40
CA THR A 109 11.60 -4.95 -5.90
C THR A 109 10.55 -5.93 -5.37
N ASP A 110 9.89 -5.59 -4.26
CA ASP A 110 8.83 -6.36 -3.64
C ASP A 110 7.68 -5.48 -3.12
N LEU A 111 6.62 -6.13 -2.65
CA LEU A 111 5.42 -5.46 -2.16
C LEU A 111 5.68 -4.61 -0.90
N GLU A 112 6.59 -5.04 -0.02
CA GLU A 112 6.88 -4.34 1.23
C GLU A 112 7.59 -3.02 0.94
N GLN A 113 8.59 -3.04 0.07
CA GLN A 113 9.28 -1.83 -0.41
C GLN A 113 8.31 -0.88 -1.12
N LEU A 114 7.42 -1.43 -1.96
CA LEU A 114 6.41 -0.64 -2.66
C LEU A 114 5.42 0.03 -1.69
N GLN A 115 4.96 -0.69 -0.67
CA GLN A 115 4.14 -0.13 0.40
C GLN A 115 4.89 0.93 1.20
N GLY A 116 6.19 0.73 1.48
CA GLY A 116 7.05 1.70 2.13
C GLY A 116 7.16 3.00 1.33
N ILE A 117 7.40 2.91 0.02
CA ILE A 117 7.45 4.07 -0.89
C ILE A 117 6.11 4.83 -0.86
N VAL A 118 4.99 4.13 -1.01
CA VAL A 118 3.66 4.74 -0.99
C VAL A 118 3.40 5.40 0.36
N THR A 119 3.76 4.75 1.46
CA THR A 119 3.60 5.32 2.81
C THR A 119 4.44 6.59 2.98
N ASN A 120 5.69 6.59 2.50
CA ASN A 120 6.57 7.75 2.56
C ASN A 120 6.06 8.92 1.71
N LEU A 121 5.56 8.65 0.50
CA LEU A 121 4.93 9.67 -0.35
C LEU A 121 3.65 10.25 0.27
N LEU A 122 3.02 9.46 1.14
CA LEU A 122 1.83 9.85 1.88
C LEU A 122 2.15 10.45 3.24
N ASP A 123 3.40 10.39 3.71
CA ASP A 123 3.78 10.93 5.00
C ASP A 123 3.73 12.46 4.96
N CYS A 124 3.17 13.01 6.02
CA CYS A 124 2.85 14.42 6.15
C CYS A 124 3.02 14.89 7.59
N GLN A 125 3.64 14.07 8.45
CA GLN A 125 3.95 14.48 9.82
C GLN A 125 4.79 15.76 9.79
N ARG A 126 4.38 16.75 10.58
CA ARG A 126 5.26 17.88 10.90
C ARG A 126 6.56 17.29 11.45
N LEU A 127 7.67 17.60 10.77
CA LEU A 127 9.06 17.22 11.09
C LEU A 127 9.26 17.02 12.61
N GLN A 128 9.79 15.85 12.97
CA GLN A 128 10.15 15.48 14.35
C GLN A 128 11.22 16.39 14.93
#